data_AF-A0ABD5DEB6-F1
#
_entry.id   AF-A0ABD5DEB6-F1
#
_cell.length_a   1.000
_cell.length_b   1.000
_cell.length_c   1.000
_cell.angle_alpha   90.00
_cell.angle_beta   90.00
_cell.angle_gamma   90.00
#
_symmetry.space_group_name_H-M   'P 1'
#
loop_
_entity.id
_entity.type
_entity.pdbx_description
1 polymer ?
#
loop_
_entity_poly.entity_id
_entity_poly.type
_entity_poly.pdbx_seq_one_letter_code
_entity_poly.pdbx_strand_id
1 'polypeptide(L)' 'MSQQVIIFDTTLRDGEQALQASLSVKEKLQIALALERMGVDVM' A
#
# COMPACT_ATOMS: atom_id res chain seq x y z
N MET A 1 12.23 -17.46 -20.55
CA MET A 1 12.12 -16.14 -19.89
C MET A 1 11.14 -16.28 -18.75
N SER A 2 11.48 -15.87 -17.53
CA SER A 2 10.52 -15.84 -16.42
C SER A 2 9.62 -14.63 -16.59
N GLN A 3 8.30 -14.85 -16.59
CA GLN A 3 7.35 -13.74 -16.53
C GLN A 3 7.28 -13.25 -15.08
N GLN A 4 7.95 -12.14 -14.79
CA GLN A 4 7.87 -11.50 -13.48
C GLN A 4 6.54 -10.76 -13.39
N VAL A 5 5.78 -11.03 -12.32
CA VAL A 5 4.59 -10.25 -11.96
C VAL A 5 5.06 -9.14 -11.03
N ILE A 6 4.58 -7.91 -11.27
CA ILE A 6 4.86 -6.73 -10.45
C ILE A 6 3.58 -6.36 -9.71
N ILE A 7 3.65 -6.25 -8.39
CA ILE A 7 2.57 -5.81 -7.53
C ILE A 7 2.74 -4.32 -7.25
N PHE A 8 1.84 -3.53 -7.83
CA PHE A 8 1.73 -2.09 -7.61
C PHE A 8 0.57 -1.84 -6.64
N ASP A 9 0.89 -1.51 -5.39
CA ASP A 9 -0.11 -1.21 -4.36
C ASP A 9 -0.55 0.26 -4.42
N THR A 10 -1.84 0.52 -4.28
CA THR A 10 -2.40 1.90 -4.25
C THR A 10 -3.16 2.21 -2.96
N THR A 11 -3.01 1.38 -1.93
CA THR A 11 -3.79 1.43 -0.68
C THR A 11 -3.67 2.79 0.03
N LEU A 12 -2.46 3.36 0.10
CA LEU A 12 -2.23 4.63 0.80
C LEU A 12 -2.64 5.88 0.00
N ARG A 13 -3.01 5.72 -1.27
CA ARG A 13 -3.46 6.83 -2.14
C ARG A 13 -4.94 6.69 -2.45
N ASP A 14 -5.32 5.63 -3.15
CA ASP A 14 -6.69 5.41 -3.63
C ASP A 14 -7.56 4.88 -2.49
N GLY A 15 -7.00 3.98 -1.67
CA GLY A 15 -7.67 3.46 -0.48
C GLY A 15 -8.01 4.55 0.53
N GLU A 16 -7.11 5.52 0.75
CA GLU A 16 -7.40 6.68 1.60
C GLU A 16 -8.53 7.55 1.04
N GLN A 17 -8.60 7.77 -0.28
CA GLN A 17 -9.67 8.55 -0.90
C GLN A 17 -11.05 7.88 -0.81
N ALA A 18 -11.08 6.54 -0.72
CA ALA A 18 -12.31 5.78 -0.53
C ALA A 18 -12.84 5.85 0.92
N LEU A 19 -12.02 6.27 1.88
CA LEU A 19 -12.43 6.40 3.28
C LEU A 19 -13.23 7.69 3.50
N GLN A 20 -14.26 7.60 4.34
CA GLN A 20 -15.00 8.78 4.80
C GLN A 20 -14.19 9.65 5.80
N ALA A 21 -13.08 9.11 6.32
CA ALA A 21 -12.20 9.77 7.27
C ALA A 21 -10.73 9.58 6.86
N SER A 22 -9.90 10.60 7.09
CA SER A 22 -8.47 10.53 6.77
C SER A 22 -7.70 9.67 7.77
N LEU A 23 -6.70 8.95 7.28
CA LEU A 23 -5.80 8.19 8.13
C LEU A 23 -4.80 9.14 8.80
N SER A 24 -4.54 8.90 10.09
CA SER A 24 -3.42 9.54 10.77
C SER A 24 -2.09 9.07 10.18
N VAL A 25 -1.04 9.88 10.34
CA VAL A 25 0.32 9.53 9.91
C VAL A 25 0.78 8.19 10.50
N LYS A 26 0.38 7.89 11.75
CA LYS A 26 0.72 6.64 12.43
C LYS A 26 0.06 5.43 11.75
N GLU A 27 -1.22 5.54 11.39
CA GLU A 27 -1.95 4.47 10.70
C GLU A 27 -1.37 4.23 9.30
N LYS A 28 -1.04 5.30 8.57
CA LYS A 28 -0.37 5.19 7.26
C LYS A 28 0.95 4.44 7.35
N LEU A 29 1.78 4.75 8.35
CA LEU A 29 3.04 4.05 8.58
C LEU A 29 2.84 2.58 8.93
N GLN A 30 1.82 2.24 9.72
CA GLN A 30 1.51 0.85 10.05
C GLN A 30 1.09 0.05 8.82
N ILE A 31 0.28 0.64 7.94
CA ILE A 31 -0.14 0.04 6.67
C ILE A 31 1.07 -0.12 5.74
N ALA A 32 1.90 0.92 5.57
CA ALA A 32 3.10 0.88 4.73
C ALA A 32 4.04 -0.28 5.13
N LEU A 33 4.31 -0.43 6.42
CA LEU A 33 5.15 -1.51 6.94
C LEU A 33 4.51 -2.89 6.76
N ALA A 34 3.19 -2.99 6.78
CA ALA A 34 2.50 -4.25 6.49
C ALA A 34 2.62 -4.63 5.02
N LEU A 35 2.42 -3.68 4.11
CA LEU A 35 2.56 -3.88 2.66
C LEU A 35 3.99 -4.24 2.26
N GLU A 36 4.99 -3.56 2.83
CA GLU A 36 6.40 -3.89 2.64
C GLU A 36 6.69 -5.35 3.02
N ARG A 37 6.21 -5.81 4.19
CA ARG A 37 6.39 -7.21 4.63
C ARG A 37 5.69 -8.23 3.73
N MET A 38 4.68 -7.82 2.97
CA MET A 38 4.00 -8.68 2.00
C MET A 38 4.74 -8.77 0.66
N GLY A 39 5.80 -7.97 0.46
CA GLY A 39 6.64 -8.03 -0.74
C GLY A 39 6.00 -7.35 -1.95
N VAL A 40 5.25 -6.26 -1.75
CA VAL A 40 4.81 -5.40 -2.87
C VAL A 40 6.04 -4.79 -3.56
N ASP A 41 6.04 -4.75 -4.88
CA ASP A 41 7.17 -4.24 -5.65
C ASP A 41 7.21 -2.71 -5.68
N VAL A 42 6.02 -2.08 -5.66
CA VAL A 42 5.85 -0.62 -5.71
C VAL A 42 4.64 -0.22 -4.87
N MET A 43 4.75 0.92 -4.19
CA MET A 43 3.73 1.51 -3.30
C MET A 43 3.52 2.99 -3.64
#